data_AF-A0A0X3AS06-F1
#
_entry.id   AF-A0A0X3AS06-F1
#
_cell.length_a   1.000
_cell.length_b   1.000
_cell.length_c   1.000
_cell.angle_alpha   90.00
_cell.angle_beta   90.00
_cell.angle_gamma   90.00
#
_symmetry.space_group_name_H-M   'P 1'
#
loop_
_entity.id
_entity.type
_entity.pdbx_description
1 polymer ?
#
loop_
_entity_poly.entity_id
_entity_poly.type
_entity_poly.pdbx_seq_one_letter_code
_entity_poly.pdbx_strand_id
1 'polypeptide(L)'
;MTIRKNPYYSLFLRNNLPALDEKNVRRAELDEYYYGARYYNPRESVWLSTDPLSGYNPVLEREHYIDGQHNGGVYNSFNLNTYIYCYQSPVKWLDPNGKQVVAIHGTWSNANTWQNKEGIKEVALKAFGNIEHDFKFNWSGGNSKEARTQAAYKLITHVLTERLNVDSKEPLTLVGHSHGGNVAIEAINLMVGMEEFKNVDINLITINTPVRNDYQLSGEANSRVDHINVYDKKDPVQSKGGTTGPLEMGPAGRTFGSATNISVDNPQGVRDGIGIGDFHNSHNRVDDWKSYIQPSNNK
;
A
#
# COMPACT_ATOMS: atom_id res chain seq x y z
N MET A 1 45.31 -16.24 -4.13
CA MET A 1 44.44 -16.05 -2.96
C MET A 1 42.99 -16.20 -3.43
N THR A 2 42.42 -17.39 -3.29
CA THR A 2 41.05 -17.65 -3.74
C THR A 2 40.11 -17.03 -2.72
N ILE A 3 39.53 -15.86 -3.04
CA ILE A 3 38.46 -15.26 -2.23
C ILE A 3 37.30 -16.26 -2.28
N ARG A 4 37.13 -17.05 -1.21
CA ARG A 4 35.94 -17.90 -1.04
C ARG A 4 34.75 -16.95 -1.06
N LYS A 5 33.83 -17.13 -2.01
CA LYS A 5 32.57 -16.39 -2.04
C LYS A 5 31.88 -16.61 -0.69
N ASN A 6 31.70 -15.54 0.09
CA ASN A 6 30.87 -15.59 1.28
C ASN A 6 29.48 -16.07 0.82
N PRO A 7 28.99 -17.25 1.29
CA PRO A 7 27.72 -17.79 0.85
C PRO A 7 26.57 -16.83 1.17
N TYR A 8 26.66 -16.07 2.27
CA TYR A 8 25.70 -15.04 2.66
C TYR A 8 25.66 -13.90 1.64
N TYR A 9 26.83 -13.40 1.21
CA TYR A 9 26.93 -12.34 0.18
C TYR A 9 26.34 -12.77 -1.15
N SER A 10 26.69 -13.97 -1.63
CA SER A 10 26.26 -14.45 -2.94
C SER A 10 24.77 -14.82 -3.02
N LEU A 11 24.17 -15.29 -1.92
CA LEU A 11 22.76 -15.61 -1.84
C LEU A 11 21.91 -14.37 -1.61
N PHE A 12 22.37 -13.45 -0.75
CA PHE A 12 21.75 -12.14 -0.52
C PHE A 12 21.65 -11.34 -1.82
N LEU A 13 22.77 -11.21 -2.56
CA LEU A 13 22.78 -10.52 -3.84
C LEU A 13 21.87 -11.21 -4.86
N ARG A 14 21.85 -12.54 -4.97
CA ARG A 14 20.98 -13.24 -5.93
C ARG A 14 19.48 -13.02 -5.66
N ASN A 15 19.09 -12.95 -4.39
CA ASN A 15 17.69 -12.79 -4.01
C ASN A 15 17.23 -11.33 -3.97
N ASN A 16 18.17 -10.39 -3.79
CA ASN A 16 17.85 -8.97 -3.58
C ASN A 16 18.41 -8.03 -4.65
N LEU A 17 19.23 -8.48 -5.63
CA LEU A 17 19.82 -7.64 -6.68
C LEU A 17 18.80 -6.70 -7.36
N PRO A 18 17.60 -7.18 -7.75
CA PRO A 18 16.60 -6.31 -8.38
C PRO A 18 16.07 -5.22 -7.44
N ALA A 19 15.90 -5.53 -6.15
CA ALA A 19 15.44 -4.58 -5.13
C ALA A 19 16.55 -3.58 -4.72
N LEU A 20 17.80 -3.99 -4.87
CA LEU A 20 18.99 -3.25 -4.46
C LEU A 20 19.47 -2.21 -5.49
N ASP A 21 19.17 -2.42 -6.78
CA ASP A 21 19.61 -1.53 -7.88
C ASP A 21 18.58 -0.41 -8.18
N GLU A 22 17.30 -0.61 -7.85
CA GLU A 22 16.22 0.35 -8.16
C GLU A 22 15.78 1.24 -6.97
N LYS A 23 15.98 0.81 -5.72
CA LYS A 23 15.47 1.51 -4.51
C LYS A 23 16.52 2.10 -3.57
N ASN A 24 17.75 1.57 -3.54
CA ASN A 24 18.78 1.96 -2.58
C ASN A 24 19.92 2.69 -3.29
N VAL A 25 20.37 3.85 -2.79
CA VAL A 25 21.54 4.54 -3.36
C VAL A 25 22.77 3.70 -3.05
N ARG A 26 23.19 2.87 -4.01
CA ARG A 26 24.43 2.10 -3.93
C ARG A 26 25.61 3.06 -3.91
N ARG A 27 26.43 3.04 -2.85
CA ARG A 27 27.76 3.64 -2.92
C ARG A 27 28.65 2.68 -3.69
N ALA A 28 28.74 2.90 -5.01
CA ALA A 28 29.31 1.98 -5.97
C ALA A 28 30.75 1.54 -5.67
N GLU A 29 31.51 2.39 -4.98
CA GLU A 29 32.90 2.16 -4.59
C GLU A 29 33.04 1.21 -3.38
N LEU A 30 31.98 1.00 -2.58
CA LEU A 30 32.05 0.28 -1.29
C LEU A 30 31.08 -0.90 -1.17
N ASP A 31 30.24 -1.15 -2.18
CA ASP A 31 29.19 -2.20 -2.15
C ASP A 31 28.18 -2.03 -0.99
N GLU A 32 27.93 -0.79 -0.54
CA GLU A 32 27.03 -0.48 0.58
C GLU A 32 25.63 -0.08 0.07
N TYR A 33 24.59 -0.49 0.81
CA TYR A 33 23.18 -0.27 0.44
C TYR A 33 22.45 0.50 1.54
N TYR A 34 21.81 1.61 1.19
CA TYR A 34 21.04 2.42 2.13
C TYR A 34 19.59 1.92 2.27
N TYR A 35 19.14 1.64 3.49
CA TYR A 35 17.79 1.14 3.82
C TYR A 35 16.97 2.17 4.63
N GLY A 36 17.15 3.46 4.35
CA GLY A 36 16.43 4.54 5.03
C GLY A 36 17.04 4.92 6.39
N ALA A 37 17.12 3.99 7.34
CA ALA A 37 17.70 4.28 8.66
C ALA A 37 19.21 4.06 8.70
N ARG A 38 19.72 3.09 7.93
CA ARG A 38 21.10 2.59 8.02
C ARG A 38 21.66 2.19 6.66
N TYR A 39 22.99 2.15 6.57
CA TYR A 39 23.70 1.52 5.45
C TYR A 39 24.05 0.08 5.82
N TYR A 40 23.74 -0.86 4.92
CA TYR A 40 24.07 -2.27 5.05
C TYR A 40 25.32 -2.58 4.22
N ASN A 41 26.25 -3.31 4.83
CA ASN A 41 27.36 -3.93 4.14
C ASN A 41 27.06 -5.43 3.96
N PRO A 42 26.68 -5.87 2.75
CA PRO A 42 26.35 -7.26 2.49
C PRO A 42 27.56 -8.19 2.49
N ARG A 43 28.78 -7.67 2.24
CA ARG A 43 30.01 -8.48 2.23
C ARG A 43 30.29 -9.04 3.62
N GLU A 44 30.14 -8.17 4.61
CA GLU A 44 30.34 -8.47 6.02
C GLU A 44 29.03 -8.86 6.74
N SER A 45 27.89 -8.68 6.07
CA SER A 45 26.54 -8.97 6.59
C SER A 45 26.20 -8.23 7.88
N VAL A 46 26.57 -6.96 7.94
CA VAL A 46 26.37 -6.07 9.10
C VAL A 46 25.80 -4.73 8.66
N TRP A 47 25.05 -4.09 9.55
CA TRP A 47 24.78 -2.66 9.44
C TRP A 47 26.04 -1.85 9.77
N LEU A 48 26.23 -0.70 9.12
CA LEU A 48 27.37 0.19 9.36
C LEU A 48 27.18 1.11 10.57
N SER A 49 25.98 1.13 11.13
CA SER A 49 25.63 1.84 12.36
C SER A 49 24.75 0.98 13.24
N THR A 50 24.72 1.30 14.54
CA THR A 50 23.76 0.69 15.47
C THR A 50 22.33 0.98 15.03
N ASP A 51 21.42 0.07 15.35
CA ASP A 51 19.98 0.31 15.27
C ASP A 51 19.59 1.58 16.05
N PRO A 52 18.91 2.58 15.44
CA PRO A 52 18.44 3.75 16.15
C PRO A 52 17.56 3.43 17.37
N LEU A 53 16.79 2.34 17.32
CA LEU A 53 15.92 1.89 18.43
C LEU A 53 16.70 1.32 19.62
N SER A 54 17.99 1.02 19.43
CA SER A 54 18.89 0.61 20.51
C SER A 54 19.37 1.78 21.36
N GLY A 55 19.32 3.00 20.82
CA GLY A 55 19.54 4.22 21.57
C GLY A 55 18.25 4.67 22.27
N TYR A 56 18.39 5.40 23.38
CA TYR A 56 17.26 6.07 24.02
C TYR A 56 17.19 7.53 23.58
N ASN A 57 16.54 7.78 22.46
CA ASN A 57 16.29 9.13 21.95
C ASN A 57 14.78 9.39 21.73
N PRO A 58 14.05 9.79 22.78
CA PRO A 58 12.60 9.98 22.71
C PRO A 58 12.18 11.22 21.88
N VAL A 59 13.14 11.99 21.36
CA VAL A 59 12.88 13.15 20.48
C VAL A 59 12.86 12.75 19.01
N LEU A 60 13.75 11.84 18.61
CA LEU A 60 13.89 11.40 17.21
C LEU A 60 13.17 10.07 16.95
N GLU A 61 13.06 9.21 17.95
CA GLU A 61 12.45 7.89 17.82
C GLU A 61 11.19 7.79 18.70
N ARG A 62 10.21 7.00 18.25
CA ARG A 62 8.96 6.77 18.96
C ARG A 62 8.93 5.45 19.74
N GLU A 63 9.84 4.54 19.40
CA GLU A 63 9.98 3.23 20.03
C GLU A 63 11.41 3.05 20.53
N HIS A 64 11.57 2.31 21.62
CA HIS A 64 12.89 1.99 22.16
C HIS A 64 12.94 0.56 22.68
N TYR A 65 14.04 -0.15 22.39
CA TYR A 65 14.24 -1.49 22.93
C TYR A 65 14.20 -1.49 24.46
N ILE A 66 14.70 -0.44 25.13
CA ILE A 66 14.76 -0.38 26.60
C ILE A 66 13.37 -0.42 27.25
N ASP A 67 12.35 0.07 26.54
CA ASP A 67 10.97 0.10 27.02
C ASP A 67 10.23 -1.22 26.74
N GLY A 68 10.94 -2.25 26.27
CA GLY A 68 10.36 -3.51 25.82
C GLY A 68 9.60 -3.40 24.50
N GLN A 69 9.69 -2.25 23.83
CA GLN A 69 9.02 -1.96 22.57
C GLN A 69 9.81 -2.55 21.40
N HIS A 70 9.13 -2.76 20.28
CA HIS A 70 9.68 -3.35 19.05
C HIS A 70 10.23 -4.79 19.24
N ASN A 71 9.43 -5.79 18.82
CA ASN A 71 9.77 -7.22 18.94
C ASN A 71 10.18 -7.65 20.36
N GLY A 72 9.54 -7.10 21.40
CA GLY A 72 9.86 -7.40 22.80
C GLY A 72 11.08 -6.65 23.36
N GLY A 73 11.66 -5.73 22.58
CA GLY A 73 12.73 -4.83 23.01
C GLY A 73 13.94 -5.57 23.59
N VAL A 74 14.43 -5.11 24.74
CA VAL A 74 15.55 -5.72 25.47
C VAL A 74 15.26 -7.15 25.95
N TYR A 75 13.99 -7.56 26.03
CA TYR A 75 13.63 -8.93 26.42
C TYR A 75 13.79 -9.94 25.28
N ASN A 76 13.90 -9.46 24.04
CA ASN A 76 14.29 -10.28 22.91
C ASN A 76 15.81 -10.24 22.74
N SER A 77 16.48 -11.35 23.06
CA SER A 77 17.94 -11.46 23.01
C SER A 77 18.53 -11.15 21.63
N PHE A 78 17.76 -11.30 20.55
CA PHE A 78 18.23 -10.97 19.21
C PHE A 78 18.36 -9.46 18.95
N ASN A 79 17.60 -8.61 19.67
CA ASN A 79 17.67 -7.14 19.56
C ASN A 79 18.93 -6.56 20.22
N LEU A 80 19.63 -7.33 21.05
CA LEU A 80 20.84 -6.88 21.75
C LEU A 80 22.06 -6.76 20.82
N ASN A 81 22.02 -7.41 19.65
CA ASN A 81 23.05 -7.24 18.63
C ASN A 81 22.62 -6.15 17.65
N THR A 82 22.93 -4.90 17.99
CA THR A 82 22.45 -3.71 17.29
C THR A 82 22.96 -3.53 15.85
N TYR A 83 23.89 -4.38 15.41
CA TYR A 83 24.46 -4.37 14.06
C TYR A 83 23.97 -5.55 13.20
N ILE A 84 23.19 -6.47 13.78
CA ILE A 84 22.75 -7.70 13.11
C ILE A 84 21.71 -7.39 12.05
N TYR A 85 21.83 -8.04 10.89
CA TYR A 85 20.81 -8.03 9.86
C TYR A 85 19.92 -9.28 9.98
N CYS A 86 18.59 -9.08 10.03
CA CYS A 86 17.60 -10.16 9.99
C CYS A 86 17.79 -11.27 11.04
N TYR A 87 18.28 -10.94 12.24
CA TYR A 87 18.62 -11.90 13.30
C TYR A 87 19.48 -13.09 12.80
N GLN A 88 20.44 -12.83 11.90
CA GLN A 88 21.28 -13.86 11.26
C GLN A 88 20.52 -14.87 10.38
N SER A 89 19.27 -14.60 10.03
CA SER A 89 18.47 -15.42 9.12
C SER A 89 17.92 -14.60 7.95
N PRO A 90 18.77 -13.98 7.11
CA PRO A 90 18.37 -13.13 5.97
C PRO A 90 17.70 -13.89 4.81
N VAL A 91 17.56 -15.21 4.93
CA VAL A 91 16.78 -16.06 4.01
C VAL A 91 15.34 -16.21 4.51
N LYS A 92 15.11 -16.11 5.83
CA LYS A 92 13.80 -16.29 6.46
C LYS A 92 13.15 -14.95 6.82
N TRP A 93 13.96 -13.98 7.19
CA TRP A 93 13.54 -12.67 7.65
C TRP A 93 14.15 -11.62 6.74
N LEU A 94 13.36 -10.59 6.47
CA LEU A 94 13.77 -9.33 5.89
C LEU A 94 13.50 -8.29 6.99
N ASP A 95 14.26 -7.19 7.06
CA ASP A 95 14.12 -6.13 8.08
C ASP A 95 13.24 -4.99 7.50
N PRO A 96 11.92 -5.00 7.77
CA PRO A 96 10.96 -4.32 6.93
C PRO A 96 10.03 -3.47 7.79
N ASN A 97 10.36 -2.20 8.04
CA ASN A 97 9.51 -1.32 8.84
C ASN A 97 8.07 -1.32 8.26
N GLY A 98 7.17 -1.96 9.00
CA GLY A 98 5.94 -2.50 8.47
C GLY A 98 4.82 -1.48 8.39
N LYS A 99 4.02 -1.53 7.32
CA LYS A 99 2.57 -1.72 7.37
C LYS A 99 1.77 -1.01 6.22
N GLN A 100 1.64 -1.55 5.00
CA GLN A 100 1.33 -0.84 3.75
C GLN A 100 -0.14 -0.54 3.37
N VAL A 101 -0.42 0.76 3.19
CA VAL A 101 -1.48 1.29 2.32
C VAL A 101 -0.93 1.56 0.90
N VAL A 102 -1.65 1.18 -0.17
CA VAL A 102 -1.30 1.56 -1.57
C VAL A 102 -2.44 2.34 -2.20
N ALA A 103 -2.18 3.55 -2.68
CA ALA A 103 -3.20 4.43 -3.26
C ALA A 103 -3.18 4.41 -4.80
N ILE A 104 -4.34 4.19 -5.43
CA ILE A 104 -4.52 4.00 -6.86
C ILE A 104 -5.39 5.13 -7.44
N HIS A 105 -4.78 6.00 -8.25
CA HIS A 105 -5.47 7.13 -8.87
C HIS A 105 -6.48 6.69 -9.95
N GLY A 106 -7.43 7.58 -10.26
CA GLY A 106 -8.43 7.38 -11.32
C GLY A 106 -7.90 7.57 -12.76
N THR A 107 -8.81 7.44 -13.72
CA THR A 107 -8.56 7.74 -15.13
C THR A 107 -8.22 9.20 -15.36
N TRP A 108 -7.39 9.48 -16.37
CA TRP A 108 -6.88 10.83 -16.70
C TRP A 108 -6.21 11.56 -15.53
N SER A 109 -5.65 10.80 -14.59
CA SER A 109 -4.97 11.31 -13.40
C SER A 109 -3.60 10.66 -13.22
N ASN A 110 -2.94 10.97 -12.11
CA ASN A 110 -1.67 10.39 -11.68
C ASN A 110 -1.55 10.41 -10.15
N ALA A 111 -0.46 9.86 -9.63
CA ALA A 111 -0.15 9.78 -8.20
C ALA A 111 -0.26 11.13 -7.43
N ASN A 112 -0.12 12.29 -8.09
CA ASN A 112 -0.21 13.59 -7.43
C ASN A 112 -1.66 14.01 -7.06
N THR A 113 -2.67 13.23 -7.46
CA THR A 113 -4.07 13.52 -7.11
C THR A 113 -4.37 13.43 -5.61
N TRP A 114 -3.55 12.67 -4.86
CA TRP A 114 -3.69 12.46 -3.43
C TRP A 114 -3.13 13.65 -2.65
N GLN A 115 -3.97 14.64 -2.37
CA GLN A 115 -3.64 15.82 -1.58
C GLN A 115 -3.85 15.58 -0.09
N ASN A 116 -4.93 14.87 0.29
CA ASN A 116 -5.23 14.55 1.69
C ASN A 116 -4.66 13.18 2.11
N LYS A 117 -3.34 13.04 2.02
CA LYS A 117 -2.65 11.77 2.36
C LYS A 117 -2.82 11.42 3.83
N GLU A 118 -2.75 12.39 4.73
CA GLU A 118 -2.88 12.18 6.18
C GLU A 118 -4.26 11.66 6.55
N GLY A 119 -5.34 12.19 5.95
CA GLY A 119 -6.68 11.66 6.18
C GLY A 119 -6.82 10.21 5.73
N ILE A 120 -6.28 9.85 4.56
CA ILE A 120 -6.31 8.46 4.07
C ILE A 120 -5.52 7.53 5.01
N LYS A 121 -4.36 7.97 5.52
CA LYS A 121 -3.59 7.22 6.52
C LYS A 121 -4.37 7.04 7.82
N GLU A 122 -4.99 8.10 8.33
CA GLU A 122 -5.80 8.05 9.56
C GLU A 122 -6.93 7.03 9.43
N VAL A 123 -7.62 7.04 8.28
CA VAL A 123 -8.69 6.08 7.99
C VAL A 123 -8.15 4.65 7.92
N ALA A 124 -7.07 4.40 7.17
CA ALA A 124 -6.54 3.06 7.00
C ALA A 124 -5.97 2.50 8.33
N LEU A 125 -5.30 3.35 9.11
CA LEU A 125 -4.86 3.02 10.46
C LEU A 125 -6.06 2.68 11.36
N LYS A 126 -7.09 3.53 11.37
CA LYS A 126 -8.27 3.33 12.22
C LYS A 126 -9.04 2.08 11.83
N ALA A 127 -9.30 1.88 10.54
CA ALA A 127 -10.12 0.78 10.03
C ALA A 127 -9.40 -0.57 10.05
N PHE A 128 -8.10 -0.57 9.75
CA PHE A 128 -7.37 -1.80 9.40
C PHE A 128 -6.01 -1.93 10.09
N GLY A 129 -5.54 -0.90 10.79
CA GLY A 129 -4.29 -0.95 11.54
C GLY A 129 -3.01 -0.76 10.70
N ASN A 130 -3.10 -0.20 9.49
CA ASN A 130 -1.94 0.14 8.66
C ASN A 130 -1.13 1.32 9.26
N ILE A 131 0.21 1.29 9.22
CA ILE A 131 1.08 2.39 9.70
C ILE A 131 2.06 2.94 8.64
N GLU A 132 2.32 2.21 7.56
CA GLU A 132 3.04 2.63 6.34
C GLU A 132 2.09 2.94 5.18
N HIS A 133 2.63 3.64 4.18
CA HIS A 133 1.83 4.13 3.09
C HIS A 133 2.63 4.39 1.84
N ASP A 134 2.01 4.12 0.70
CA ASP A 134 2.53 4.39 -0.61
C ASP A 134 1.49 5.06 -1.50
N PHE A 135 1.76 6.34 -1.77
CA PHE A 135 0.97 7.17 -2.68
C PHE A 135 1.69 7.38 -4.03
N LYS A 136 2.74 6.61 -4.33
CA LYS A 136 3.57 6.76 -5.54
C LYS A 136 3.16 5.83 -6.67
N PHE A 137 2.32 4.82 -6.40
CA PHE A 137 1.84 3.92 -7.44
C PHE A 137 1.17 4.71 -8.59
N ASN A 138 1.64 4.46 -9.81
CA ASN A 138 1.23 5.21 -10.99
C ASN A 138 0.96 4.26 -12.16
N TRP A 139 -0.15 4.47 -12.86
CA TRP A 139 -0.55 3.72 -14.06
C TRP A 139 -0.95 4.68 -15.18
N SER A 140 -1.36 4.16 -16.34
CA SER A 140 -1.64 4.98 -17.52
C SER A 140 -2.82 5.94 -17.36
N GLY A 141 -3.73 5.67 -16.41
CA GLY A 141 -5.00 6.39 -16.30
C GLY A 141 -5.93 6.16 -17.49
N GLY A 142 -5.68 5.13 -18.30
CA GLY A 142 -6.49 4.80 -19.48
C GLY A 142 -7.88 4.29 -19.09
N ASN A 143 -8.92 4.71 -19.83
CA ASN A 143 -10.30 4.37 -19.53
C ASN A 143 -10.81 3.10 -20.24
N SER A 144 -9.92 2.26 -20.76
CA SER A 144 -10.30 0.96 -21.34
C SER A 144 -10.16 -0.17 -20.33
N LYS A 145 -10.88 -1.28 -20.54
CA LYS A 145 -10.78 -2.51 -19.76
C LYS A 145 -9.37 -3.04 -19.80
N GLU A 146 -8.76 -3.08 -20.98
CA GLU A 146 -7.38 -3.54 -21.16
C GLU A 146 -6.42 -2.67 -20.36
N ALA A 147 -6.58 -1.35 -20.36
CA ALA A 147 -5.74 -0.44 -19.57
C ALA A 147 -5.87 -0.70 -18.05
N ARG A 148 -7.10 -1.00 -17.58
CA ARG A 148 -7.35 -1.35 -16.16
C ARG A 148 -6.76 -2.72 -15.80
N THR A 149 -6.90 -3.72 -16.66
CA THR A 149 -6.28 -5.05 -16.48
C THR A 149 -4.76 -4.96 -16.43
N GLN A 150 -4.13 -4.20 -17.35
CA GLN A 150 -2.69 -3.98 -17.30
C GLN A 150 -2.25 -3.23 -16.04
N ALA A 151 -3.05 -2.27 -15.57
CA ALA A 151 -2.80 -1.59 -14.31
C ALA A 151 -2.93 -2.52 -13.11
N ALA A 152 -3.85 -3.50 -13.13
CA ALA A 152 -4.00 -4.48 -12.06
C ALA A 152 -2.77 -5.38 -11.95
N TYR A 153 -2.24 -5.89 -13.08
CA TYR A 153 -0.97 -6.63 -13.07
C TYR A 153 0.19 -5.78 -12.57
N LYS A 154 0.28 -4.52 -13.04
CA LYS A 154 1.31 -3.59 -12.56
C LYS A 154 1.20 -3.32 -11.05
N LEU A 155 -0.03 -3.21 -10.53
CA LEU A 155 -0.29 -3.03 -9.11
C LEU A 155 0.14 -4.25 -8.30
N ILE A 156 -0.13 -5.47 -8.79
CA ILE A 156 0.32 -6.71 -8.12
C ILE A 156 1.84 -6.74 -8.03
N THR A 157 2.55 -6.51 -9.15
CA THR A 157 4.01 -6.46 -9.16
C THR A 157 4.53 -5.40 -8.20
N HIS A 158 3.95 -4.20 -8.22
CA HIS A 158 4.32 -3.11 -7.32
C HIS A 158 4.13 -3.50 -5.86
N VAL A 159 2.96 -4.06 -5.50
CA VAL A 159 2.67 -4.52 -4.14
C VAL A 159 3.66 -5.61 -3.72
N LEU A 160 3.91 -6.62 -4.56
CA LEU A 160 4.91 -7.66 -4.24
C LEU A 160 6.28 -7.05 -3.99
N THR A 161 6.72 -6.09 -4.82
CA THR A 161 8.00 -5.39 -4.68
C THR A 161 8.08 -4.52 -3.42
N GLU A 162 6.99 -3.84 -3.04
CA GLU A 162 6.96 -3.10 -1.78
C GLU A 162 6.92 -4.03 -0.57
N ARG A 163 6.13 -5.10 -0.63
CA ARG A 163 5.95 -6.05 0.47
C ARG A 163 7.18 -6.88 0.79
N LEU A 164 8.20 -6.93 -0.07
CA LEU A 164 9.52 -7.44 0.31
C LEU A 164 10.01 -6.70 1.57
N ASN A 165 9.83 -5.38 1.64
CA ASN A 165 10.28 -4.58 2.76
C ASN A 165 9.15 -4.29 3.78
N VAL A 166 8.14 -5.16 3.89
CA VAL A 166 7.06 -5.04 4.87
C VAL A 166 6.91 -6.32 5.71
N ASP A 167 6.59 -6.18 7.02
CA ASP A 167 6.31 -7.33 7.89
C ASP A 167 5.24 -8.25 7.26
N SER A 168 5.48 -9.56 7.30
CA SER A 168 4.56 -10.60 6.83
C SER A 168 3.14 -10.51 7.42
N LYS A 169 2.99 -9.98 8.64
CA LYS A 169 1.72 -9.78 9.35
C LYS A 169 1.03 -8.47 9.00
N GLU A 170 1.60 -7.67 8.10
CA GLU A 170 0.97 -6.45 7.72
C GLU A 170 -0.26 -6.69 6.83
N PRO A 171 -1.43 -6.13 7.19
CA PRO A 171 -2.53 -5.92 6.26
C PRO A 171 -2.15 -5.11 5.01
N LEU A 172 -2.43 -5.64 3.82
CA LEU A 172 -2.40 -4.85 2.60
C LEU A 172 -3.70 -4.07 2.45
N THR A 173 -3.66 -2.74 2.44
CA THR A 173 -4.86 -1.93 2.14
C THR A 173 -4.72 -1.23 0.80
N LEU A 174 -5.58 -1.56 -0.16
CA LEU A 174 -5.64 -0.86 -1.45
C LEU A 174 -6.70 0.24 -1.39
N VAL A 175 -6.33 1.47 -1.76
CA VAL A 175 -7.21 2.64 -1.76
C VAL A 175 -7.39 3.14 -3.18
N GLY A 176 -8.52 2.84 -3.81
CA GLY A 176 -8.78 3.21 -5.20
C GLY A 176 -9.74 4.39 -5.32
N HIS A 177 -9.32 5.45 -6.02
CA HIS A 177 -10.20 6.54 -6.43
C HIS A 177 -10.74 6.30 -7.84
N SER A 178 -12.03 6.56 -8.08
CA SER A 178 -12.64 6.43 -9.41
C SER A 178 -12.41 5.03 -9.99
N HIS A 179 -12.05 4.90 -11.27
CA HIS A 179 -11.64 3.63 -11.88
C HIS A 179 -10.37 2.99 -11.28
N GLY A 180 -9.60 3.71 -10.46
CA GLY A 180 -8.54 3.10 -9.64
C GLY A 180 -9.08 2.08 -8.65
N GLY A 181 -10.34 2.23 -8.19
CA GLY A 181 -11.03 1.19 -7.41
C GLY A 181 -11.31 -0.08 -8.22
N ASN A 182 -11.64 0.04 -9.51
CA ASN A 182 -11.83 -1.11 -10.39
C ASN A 182 -10.52 -1.85 -10.65
N VAL A 183 -9.41 -1.12 -10.79
CA VAL A 183 -8.05 -1.68 -10.85
C VAL A 183 -7.72 -2.45 -9.57
N ALA A 184 -8.04 -1.87 -8.40
CA ALA A 184 -7.81 -2.52 -7.11
C ALA A 184 -8.64 -3.81 -6.95
N ILE A 185 -9.91 -3.80 -7.34
CA ILE A 185 -10.79 -4.98 -7.32
C ILE A 185 -10.23 -6.10 -8.21
N GLU A 186 -9.82 -5.77 -9.44
CA GLU A 186 -9.24 -6.75 -10.36
C GLU A 186 -7.92 -7.33 -9.83
N ALA A 187 -7.07 -6.48 -9.24
CA ALA A 187 -5.83 -6.91 -8.62
C ALA A 187 -6.09 -7.84 -7.42
N ILE A 188 -7.01 -7.49 -6.53
CA ILE A 188 -7.37 -8.30 -5.36
C ILE A 188 -7.88 -9.68 -5.78
N ASN A 189 -8.76 -9.75 -6.79
CA ASN A 189 -9.29 -11.00 -7.29
C ASN A 189 -8.20 -11.96 -7.78
N LEU A 190 -7.08 -11.43 -8.27
CA LEU A 190 -5.90 -12.22 -8.64
C LEU A 190 -5.04 -12.55 -7.40
N MET A 191 -4.77 -11.55 -6.55
CA MET A 191 -3.94 -11.70 -5.36
C MET A 191 -4.46 -12.79 -4.42
N VAL A 192 -5.77 -12.88 -4.19
CA VAL A 192 -6.31 -13.86 -3.23
C VAL A 192 -6.00 -15.31 -3.57
N GLY A 193 -5.81 -15.62 -4.86
CA GLY A 193 -5.43 -16.96 -5.35
C GLY A 193 -3.92 -17.22 -5.38
N MET A 194 -3.09 -16.26 -5.00
CA MET A 194 -1.63 -16.37 -4.99
C MET A 194 -1.12 -16.79 -3.60
N GLU A 195 -0.14 -17.69 -3.56
CA GLU A 195 0.40 -18.20 -2.28
C GLU A 195 1.06 -17.08 -1.46
N GLU A 196 1.66 -16.08 -2.13
CA GLU A 196 2.28 -14.90 -1.52
C GLU A 196 1.31 -14.06 -0.68
N PHE A 197 0.02 -14.12 -0.99
CA PHE A 197 -1.03 -13.32 -0.33
C PHE A 197 -1.95 -14.16 0.54
N LYS A 198 -1.75 -15.47 0.64
CA LYS A 198 -2.66 -16.39 1.35
C LYS A 198 -2.82 -16.07 2.84
N ASN A 199 -1.74 -15.64 3.49
CA ASN A 199 -1.72 -15.26 4.91
C ASN A 199 -1.64 -13.74 5.11
N VAL A 200 -1.98 -12.96 4.08
CA VAL A 200 -2.03 -11.51 4.13
C VAL A 200 -3.48 -11.10 4.31
N ASP A 201 -3.75 -10.27 5.32
CA ASP A 201 -5.04 -9.60 5.46
C ASP A 201 -5.13 -8.52 4.37
N ILE A 202 -6.13 -8.61 3.50
CA ILE A 202 -6.29 -7.66 2.39
C ILE A 202 -7.52 -6.83 2.64
N ASN A 203 -7.40 -5.51 2.55
CA ASN A 203 -8.50 -4.56 2.74
C ASN A 203 -8.63 -3.67 1.50
N LEU A 204 -9.84 -3.17 1.28
CA LEU A 204 -10.17 -2.33 0.14
C LEU A 204 -10.91 -1.08 0.60
N ILE A 205 -10.45 0.08 0.15
CA ILE A 205 -11.20 1.33 0.20
C ILE A 205 -11.45 1.79 -1.22
N THR A 206 -12.72 1.85 -1.64
CA THR A 206 -13.11 2.48 -2.91
C THR A 206 -13.70 3.86 -2.64
N ILE A 207 -13.26 4.87 -3.40
CA ILE A 207 -13.67 6.26 -3.22
C ILE A 207 -14.14 6.82 -4.55
N ASN A 208 -15.40 7.25 -4.62
CA ASN A 208 -16.03 7.71 -5.86
C ASN A 208 -15.90 6.72 -7.04
N THR A 209 -15.73 5.42 -6.74
CA THR A 209 -15.57 4.38 -7.76
C THR A 209 -16.91 4.07 -8.43
N PRO A 210 -17.00 4.02 -9.77
CA PRO A 210 -18.20 3.55 -10.45
C PRO A 210 -18.38 2.04 -10.24
N VAL A 211 -19.48 1.63 -9.59
CA VAL A 211 -19.74 0.22 -9.31
C VAL A 211 -20.25 -0.47 -10.57
N ARG A 212 -19.48 -1.37 -11.16
CA ARG A 212 -19.86 -2.07 -12.39
C ARG A 212 -19.91 -3.58 -12.18
N ASN A 213 -20.81 -4.27 -12.89
CA ASN A 213 -20.97 -5.72 -12.77
C ASN A 213 -19.72 -6.51 -13.17
N ASP A 214 -18.88 -5.95 -14.05
CA ASP A 214 -17.61 -6.53 -14.48
C ASP A 214 -16.45 -6.27 -13.52
N TYR A 215 -16.67 -5.47 -12.46
CA TYR A 215 -15.70 -5.15 -11.42
C TYR A 215 -16.31 -5.36 -10.04
N GLN A 216 -16.50 -6.64 -9.68
CA GLN A 216 -16.91 -7.07 -8.36
C GLN A 216 -15.82 -7.95 -7.74
N LEU A 217 -15.68 -7.91 -6.42
CA LEU A 217 -14.86 -8.89 -5.71
C LEU A 217 -15.40 -10.29 -5.98
N SER A 218 -14.51 -11.25 -6.23
CA SER A 218 -14.85 -12.66 -6.42
C SER A 218 -15.44 -13.24 -5.13
N GLY A 219 -16.04 -14.44 -5.19
CA GLY A 219 -16.55 -15.11 -3.99
C GLY A 219 -15.47 -15.34 -2.93
N GLU A 220 -14.25 -15.69 -3.37
CA GLU A 220 -13.08 -15.86 -2.49
C GLU A 220 -12.57 -14.52 -1.95
N ALA A 221 -12.53 -13.48 -2.78
CA ALA A 221 -12.11 -12.17 -2.29
C ALA A 221 -13.11 -11.60 -1.27
N ASN A 222 -14.41 -11.74 -1.50
CA ASN A 222 -15.44 -11.28 -0.56
C ASN A 222 -15.39 -11.97 0.81
N SER A 223 -14.86 -13.19 0.92
CA SER A 223 -14.74 -13.88 2.21
C SER A 223 -13.50 -13.46 3.00
N ARG A 224 -12.55 -12.81 2.36
CA ARG A 224 -11.24 -12.44 2.93
C ARG A 224 -11.05 -10.94 3.10
N VAL A 225 -11.76 -10.12 2.31
CA VAL A 225 -11.50 -8.69 2.18
C VAL A 225 -12.53 -7.87 2.93
N ASP A 226 -12.06 -7.05 3.87
CA ASP A 226 -12.90 -6.00 4.46
C ASP A 226 -12.94 -4.80 3.49
N HIS A 227 -14.13 -4.52 2.94
CA HIS A 227 -14.34 -3.49 1.91
C HIS A 227 -15.13 -2.29 2.45
N ILE A 228 -14.53 -1.11 2.42
CA ILE A 228 -15.19 0.17 2.67
C ILE A 228 -15.38 0.90 1.33
N ASN A 229 -16.60 1.39 1.08
CA ASN A 229 -16.91 2.15 -0.12
C ASN A 229 -17.45 3.54 0.25
N VAL A 230 -16.74 4.59 -0.17
CA VAL A 230 -17.14 5.99 0.00
C VAL A 230 -17.69 6.51 -1.32
N TYR A 231 -18.94 6.97 -1.31
CA TYR A 231 -19.61 7.45 -2.52
C TYR A 231 -20.35 8.76 -2.27
N ASP A 232 -20.44 9.59 -3.31
CA ASP A 232 -21.24 10.82 -3.28
C ASP A 232 -22.54 10.61 -4.06
N LYS A 233 -23.68 10.91 -3.44
CA LYS A 233 -25.01 10.75 -4.05
C LYS A 233 -25.21 11.60 -5.30
N LYS A 234 -24.52 12.75 -5.38
CA LYS A 234 -24.62 13.73 -6.46
C LYS A 234 -23.53 13.55 -7.52
N ASP A 235 -22.55 12.67 -7.31
CA ASP A 235 -21.50 12.38 -8.29
C ASP A 235 -22.09 11.71 -9.55
N PRO A 236 -22.03 12.39 -10.71
CA PRO A 236 -22.56 11.85 -11.96
C PRO A 236 -21.63 10.81 -12.60
N VAL A 237 -20.33 10.82 -12.28
CA VAL A 237 -19.33 9.89 -12.85
C VAL A 237 -19.58 8.47 -12.36
N GLN A 238 -19.96 8.31 -11.08
CA GLN A 238 -20.28 6.98 -10.53
C GLN A 238 -21.49 6.33 -11.19
N SER A 239 -22.45 7.10 -11.72
CA SER A 239 -23.60 6.55 -12.47
C SER A 239 -23.35 6.38 -13.96
N LYS A 240 -22.35 7.09 -14.51
CA LYS A 240 -22.09 7.17 -15.95
C LYS A 240 -20.74 6.55 -16.34
N GLY A 241 -20.06 5.83 -15.44
CA GLY A 241 -18.65 5.37 -15.48
C GLY A 241 -18.25 4.42 -16.62
N GLY A 242 -18.58 4.81 -17.85
CA GLY A 242 -18.41 4.11 -19.10
C GLY A 242 -18.52 5.10 -20.25
N THR A 243 -17.75 6.19 -20.22
CA THR A 243 -17.72 7.18 -21.31
C THR A 243 -16.34 7.25 -21.92
N THR A 244 -16.05 6.30 -22.84
CA THR A 244 -15.27 6.51 -24.07
C THR A 244 -15.27 5.22 -24.90
N GLY A 245 -16.37 4.92 -25.61
CA GLY A 245 -16.40 3.90 -26.67
C GLY A 245 -17.68 3.02 -26.70
N PRO A 246 -18.06 2.50 -27.88
CA PRO A 246 -19.28 1.68 -28.04
C PRO A 246 -19.23 0.32 -27.32
N LEU A 247 -18.08 -0.08 -26.77
CA LEU A 247 -17.89 -1.37 -26.08
C LEU A 247 -17.87 -1.27 -24.54
N GLU A 248 -17.90 -0.07 -23.95
CA GLU A 248 -17.76 0.13 -22.49
C GLU A 248 -18.92 0.87 -21.81
N MET A 249 -20.06 1.00 -22.50
CA MET A 249 -21.28 1.53 -21.89
C MET A 249 -21.97 0.44 -21.08
N GLY A 250 -21.92 0.55 -19.75
CA GLY A 250 -22.70 -0.25 -18.81
C GLY A 250 -23.27 0.63 -17.69
N PRO A 251 -24.46 0.31 -17.15
CA PRO A 251 -24.98 1.02 -15.98
C PRO A 251 -24.01 0.85 -14.81
N ALA A 252 -23.68 1.96 -14.15
CA ALA A 252 -22.84 1.94 -12.95
C ALA A 252 -23.65 2.37 -11.72
N GLY A 253 -23.44 1.65 -10.63
CA GLY A 253 -24.01 1.91 -9.32
C GLY A 253 -23.09 2.75 -8.43
N ARG A 254 -23.55 3.02 -7.21
CA ARG A 254 -22.78 3.75 -6.18
C ARG A 254 -22.39 2.90 -4.97
N THR A 255 -23.00 1.72 -4.82
CA THR A 255 -22.86 0.86 -3.65
C THR A 255 -22.46 -0.55 -4.04
N PHE A 256 -21.55 -1.15 -3.29
CA PHE A 256 -21.19 -2.57 -3.41
C PHE A 256 -21.97 -3.38 -2.37
N GLY A 257 -22.49 -4.56 -2.74
CA GLY A 257 -23.35 -5.36 -1.85
C GLY A 257 -22.65 -5.88 -0.60
N SER A 258 -21.36 -6.19 -0.68
CA SER A 258 -20.53 -6.71 0.42
C SER A 258 -19.75 -5.64 1.18
N ALA A 259 -19.83 -4.37 0.77
CA ALA A 259 -19.05 -3.30 1.37
C ALA A 259 -19.79 -2.57 2.48
N THR A 260 -19.02 -1.99 3.41
CA THR A 260 -19.50 -0.90 4.27
C THR A 260 -19.61 0.37 3.44
N ASN A 261 -20.84 0.73 3.05
CA ASN A 261 -21.10 1.86 2.17
C ASN A 261 -21.32 3.15 2.96
N ILE A 262 -20.44 4.13 2.78
CA ILE A 262 -20.45 5.46 3.41
C ILE A 262 -20.85 6.48 2.35
N SER A 263 -22.00 7.14 2.56
CA SER A 263 -22.47 8.23 1.72
C SER A 263 -21.91 9.56 2.20
N VAL A 264 -21.41 10.36 1.26
CA VAL A 264 -21.06 11.78 1.49
C VAL A 264 -21.96 12.71 0.67
N ASP A 265 -21.92 14.00 1.00
CA ASP A 265 -22.57 15.07 0.25
C ASP A 265 -21.60 16.27 0.16
N ASN A 266 -20.67 16.22 -0.80
CA ASN A 266 -19.62 17.22 -0.90
C ASN A 266 -20.20 18.61 -1.30
N PRO A 267 -19.64 19.72 -0.77
CA PRO A 267 -20.07 21.06 -1.13
C PRO A 267 -19.96 21.36 -2.63
N GLN A 268 -20.95 22.08 -3.15
CA GLN A 268 -21.05 22.47 -4.57
C GLN A 268 -20.20 23.71 -4.84
N GLY A 269 -18.89 23.54 -5.02
CA GLY A 269 -18.00 24.62 -5.44
C GLY A 269 -18.05 24.86 -6.96
N VAL A 270 -17.98 26.13 -7.38
CA VAL A 270 -17.73 26.51 -8.77
C VAL A 270 -16.22 26.42 -9.01
N ARG A 271 -15.77 25.48 -9.84
CA ARG A 271 -14.39 25.45 -10.35
C ARG A 271 -14.43 25.73 -11.86
N ASP A 272 -13.65 26.71 -12.30
CA ASP A 272 -13.39 27.03 -13.72
C ASP A 272 -14.60 27.42 -14.59
N GLY A 273 -15.64 28.02 -14.02
CA GLY A 273 -16.76 28.59 -14.80
C GLY A 273 -17.64 27.56 -15.54
N ILE A 274 -17.36 26.27 -15.35
CA ILE A 274 -18.18 25.15 -15.81
C ILE A 274 -18.71 24.48 -14.53
N GLY A 275 -20.02 24.41 -14.37
CA GLY A 275 -20.68 23.86 -13.18
C GLY A 275 -20.48 22.34 -13.04
N ILE A 276 -19.28 21.91 -12.68
CA ILE A 276 -18.95 20.55 -12.26
C ILE A 276 -18.51 20.65 -10.80
N GLY A 277 -19.42 20.41 -9.87
CA GLY A 277 -19.12 20.47 -8.44
C GLY A 277 -18.06 19.45 -8.01
N ASP A 278 -17.54 19.60 -6.79
CA ASP A 278 -16.43 18.82 -6.20
C ASP A 278 -16.83 17.37 -5.82
N PHE A 279 -17.88 16.83 -6.45
CA PHE A 279 -18.52 15.55 -6.09
C PHE A 279 -17.57 14.35 -6.23
N HIS A 280 -16.66 14.40 -7.21
CA HIS A 280 -15.74 13.31 -7.55
C HIS A 280 -14.36 13.44 -6.88
N ASN A 281 -14.29 14.11 -5.72
CA ASN A 281 -13.04 14.46 -5.04
C ASN A 281 -13.02 14.03 -3.55
N SER A 282 -13.84 13.06 -3.15
CA SER A 282 -13.95 12.63 -1.75
C SER A 282 -12.64 12.04 -1.21
N HIS A 283 -11.70 11.65 -2.08
CA HIS A 283 -10.36 11.20 -1.70
C HIS A 283 -9.48 12.32 -1.17
N ASN A 284 -9.79 13.58 -1.47
CA ASN A 284 -9.16 14.76 -0.90
C ASN A 284 -9.98 15.41 0.23
N ARG A 285 -11.23 14.99 0.39
CA ARG A 285 -12.17 15.47 1.42
C ARG A 285 -12.39 14.45 2.52
N VAL A 286 -11.31 13.83 3.00
CA VAL A 286 -11.39 12.71 3.95
C VAL A 286 -12.06 13.12 5.27
N ASP A 287 -11.93 14.37 5.68
CA ASP A 287 -12.59 14.91 6.88
C ASP A 287 -14.12 14.84 6.83
N ASP A 288 -14.71 14.82 5.63
CA ASP A 288 -16.17 14.75 5.47
C ASP A 288 -16.72 13.35 5.83
N TRP A 289 -15.86 12.33 5.90
CA TRP A 289 -16.31 10.95 6.10
C TRP A 289 -15.49 10.08 7.07
N LYS A 290 -14.29 10.49 7.47
CA LYS A 290 -13.44 9.72 8.38
C LYS A 290 -14.09 9.44 9.75
N SER A 291 -15.03 10.28 10.18
CA SER A 291 -15.77 10.09 11.43
C SER A 291 -16.70 8.87 11.39
N TYR A 292 -17.17 8.45 10.21
CA TYR A 292 -18.02 7.27 10.05
C TYR A 292 -17.23 5.95 10.07
N ILE A 293 -15.92 6.01 9.94
CA ILE A 293 -15.04 4.84 9.97
C ILE A 293 -14.98 4.30 11.39
N GLN A 294 -15.34 3.02 11.55
CA GLN A 294 -15.24 2.32 12.82
C GLN A 294 -13.81 1.81 13.05
N PRO A 295 -13.32 1.77 14.30
CA PRO A 295 -12.04 1.16 14.62
C PRO A 295 -12.03 -0.32 14.22
N SER A 296 -10.86 -0.83 13.82
CA SER A 296 -10.66 -2.27 13.67
C SER A 296 -10.93 -2.93 15.02
N ASN A 297 -11.94 -3.79 15.07
CA ASN A 297 -12.06 -4.74 16.17
C ASN A 297 -11.04 -5.83 15.85
N ASN A 298 -9.81 -5.71 16.37
CA ASN A 298 -8.70 -6.65 16.18
C ASN A 298 -9.22 -8.10 15.98
N LYS A 299 -9.04 -8.64 14.76
CA LYS A 299 -9.19 -10.06 14.45
C LYS A 299 -7.95 -10.81 14.90
#